data_AF-A0A0M6WJQ8-F1
#
_entry.id   AF-A0A0M6WJQ8-F1
#
_cell.length_a   1.000
_cell.length_b   1.000
_cell.length_c   1.000
_cell.angle_alpha   90.00
_cell.angle_beta   90.00
_cell.angle_gamma   90.00
#
_symmetry.space_group_name_H-M   'P 1'
#
loop_
_entity.id
_entity.type
_entity.pdbx_description
1 polymer ?
#
loop_
_entity_poly.entity_id
_entity_poly.type
_entity_poly.pdbx_seq_one_letter_code
_entity_poly.pdbx_strand_id
1 'polypeptide(L)'
;MQKQVGIGKQDFAALRESQCFYIDKTDFIRQWWNYRDDVTLITRPRRFGKTLNMSMLNCFFPNKYADRGDLFKGLDIWKDSGYRQIQGTYPVLYLSFASVKADNVSDAKKQVKSRIVSLYQDFEYLLENEKLMESEKMAYRHILTEMAEMDDITACDSLNYLCRYLEHAYEKK
;
A
#
# COMPACT_ATOMS: atom_id res chain seq x y z
N MET A 1 -21.38 1.41 25.44
CA MET A 1 -20.27 2.35 25.76
C MET A 1 -20.12 3.35 24.63
N GLN A 2 -20.01 4.65 24.93
CA GLN A 2 -19.68 5.65 23.91
C GLN A 2 -18.24 5.42 23.43
N LYS A 3 -18.03 5.37 22.12
CA LYS A 3 -16.70 5.20 21.53
C LYS A 3 -15.92 6.50 21.67
N GLN A 4 -14.65 6.40 22.07
CA GLN A 4 -13.76 7.56 22.23
C GLN A 4 -13.22 8.03 20.87
N VAL A 5 -13.09 9.35 20.70
CA VAL A 5 -12.52 9.94 19.49
C VAL A 5 -11.00 9.76 19.50
N GLY A 6 -10.46 9.00 18.55
CA GLY A 6 -9.03 8.76 18.39
C GLY A 6 -8.30 9.91 17.71
N ILE A 7 -8.12 11.04 18.42
CA ILE A 7 -7.46 12.24 17.87
C ILE A 7 -6.05 11.87 17.36
N GLY A 8 -5.76 12.23 16.11
CA GLY A 8 -4.45 11.99 15.49
C GLY A 8 -4.20 10.56 15.00
N LYS A 9 -5.11 9.59 15.26
CA LYS A 9 -5.01 8.26 14.68
C LYS A 9 -5.31 8.31 13.18
N GLN A 10 -4.33 7.92 12.37
CA GLN A 10 -4.42 7.89 10.91
C GLN A 10 -4.36 6.48 10.33
N ASP A 11 -4.11 5.48 11.19
CA ASP A 11 -4.11 4.08 10.81
C ASP A 11 -5.52 3.49 10.98
N PHE A 12 -6.05 2.94 9.90
CA PHE A 12 -7.40 2.38 9.85
C PHE A 12 -7.52 1.13 10.73
N ALA A 13 -6.57 0.19 10.64
CA ALA A 13 -6.61 -1.03 11.44
C ALA A 13 -6.60 -0.71 12.94
N ALA A 14 -5.69 0.14 13.40
CA ALA A 14 -5.58 0.56 14.79
C ALA A 14 -6.85 1.26 15.29
N LEU A 15 -7.53 2.05 14.45
CA LEU A 15 -8.81 2.67 14.80
C LEU A 15 -9.92 1.63 15.01
N ARG A 16 -9.96 0.60 14.15
CA ARG A 16 -10.94 -0.48 14.23
C ARG A 16 -10.69 -1.38 15.43
N GLU A 17 -9.44 -1.81 15.63
CA GLU A 17 -9.02 -2.67 16.73
C GLU A 17 -9.18 -2.00 18.10
N SER A 18 -8.85 -0.71 18.19
CA SER A 18 -9.06 0.08 19.43
C SER A 18 -10.52 0.47 19.68
N GLN A 19 -11.45 0.05 18.81
CA GLN A 19 -12.87 0.40 18.86
C GLN A 19 -13.14 1.92 19.01
N CYS A 20 -12.27 2.76 18.43
CA CYS A 20 -12.43 4.21 18.45
C CYS A 20 -13.67 4.63 17.65
N PHE A 21 -14.15 5.85 17.91
CA PHE A 21 -15.16 6.49 17.07
C PHE A 21 -14.59 6.66 15.67
N TYR A 22 -15.33 6.18 14.67
CA TYR A 22 -14.96 6.20 13.26
C TYR A 22 -16.21 6.53 12.44
N ILE A 23 -16.11 7.53 11.57
CA ILE A 23 -17.14 7.83 10.58
C ILE A 23 -16.87 6.91 9.39
N ASP A 24 -17.83 6.05 9.09
CA ASP A 24 -17.71 5.11 7.99
C ASP A 24 -17.61 5.84 6.65
N LYS A 25 -16.52 5.58 5.93
CA LYS A 25 -16.28 6.07 4.56
C LYS A 25 -15.93 4.92 3.62
N THR A 26 -16.18 3.67 4.03
CA THR A 26 -15.77 2.49 3.27
C THR A 26 -16.53 2.34 1.95
N ASP A 27 -17.71 2.95 1.82
CA ASP A 27 -18.44 3.03 0.54
C ASP A 27 -17.61 3.70 -0.57
N PHE A 28 -16.62 4.51 -0.22
CA PHE A 28 -15.64 5.06 -1.17
C PHE A 28 -14.93 3.96 -1.96
N ILE A 29 -14.65 2.80 -1.37
CA ILE A 29 -14.00 1.66 -2.05
C ILE A 29 -14.87 1.20 -3.23
N ARG A 30 -16.18 1.02 -2.99
CA ARG A 30 -17.14 0.61 -4.03
C ARG A 30 -17.27 1.66 -5.12
N GLN A 31 -17.38 2.93 -4.73
CA GLN A 31 -17.45 4.03 -5.68
C GLN A 31 -16.21 4.04 -6.57
N TRP A 32 -15.02 4.12 -5.95
CA TRP A 32 -13.74 4.16 -6.64
C TRP A 32 -13.54 2.96 -7.59
N TRP A 33 -13.81 1.74 -7.12
CA TRP A 33 -13.70 0.52 -7.91
C TRP A 33 -14.59 0.53 -9.17
N ASN A 34 -15.78 1.15 -9.07
CA ASN A 34 -16.75 1.18 -10.16
C ASN A 34 -16.56 2.35 -11.14
N TYR A 35 -15.80 3.39 -10.79
CA TYR A 35 -15.59 4.54 -11.68
C TYR A 35 -14.73 4.22 -12.90
N ARG A 36 -13.97 3.11 -12.89
CA ARG A 36 -13.10 2.65 -13.98
C ARG A 36 -12.06 3.71 -14.41
N ASP A 37 -11.59 4.50 -13.46
CA ASP A 37 -10.50 5.44 -13.69
C ASP A 37 -9.17 4.68 -13.84
N ASP A 38 -8.34 5.08 -14.81
CA ASP A 38 -6.95 4.60 -14.89
C ASP A 38 -6.07 5.23 -13.80
N VAL A 39 -6.38 6.48 -13.43
CA VAL A 39 -5.66 7.26 -12.41
C VAL A 39 -6.63 8.08 -11.59
N THR A 40 -6.61 7.89 -10.26
CA THR A 40 -7.42 8.68 -9.33
C THR A 40 -6.55 9.63 -8.50
N LEU A 41 -6.85 10.93 -8.55
CA LEU A 41 -6.16 11.96 -7.80
C LEU A 41 -7.03 12.50 -6.64
N ILE A 42 -6.61 12.29 -5.39
CA ILE A 42 -7.33 12.79 -4.21
C ILE A 42 -6.72 14.14 -3.75
N THR A 43 -7.31 15.25 -4.19
CA THR A 43 -6.85 16.61 -3.84
C THR A 43 -7.51 17.17 -2.57
N ARG A 44 -7.26 18.44 -2.22
CA ARG A 44 -7.71 19.27 -1.05
C ARG A 44 -9.15 19.05 -0.54
N PRO A 45 -9.52 19.48 0.70
CA PRO A 45 -8.77 20.27 1.69
C PRO A 45 -8.15 19.45 2.84
N ARG A 46 -7.34 20.11 3.68
CA ARG A 46 -6.57 19.51 4.80
C ARG A 46 -7.51 18.96 5.89
N ARG A 47 -7.06 17.94 6.63
CA ARG A 47 -7.81 17.27 7.73
C ARG A 47 -9.11 16.55 7.32
N PHE A 48 -9.31 16.27 6.03
CA PHE A 48 -10.48 15.51 5.54
C PHE A 48 -10.37 13.98 5.65
N GLY A 49 -9.32 13.47 6.30
CA GLY A 49 -9.12 12.03 6.49
C GLY A 49 -8.52 11.31 5.29
N LYS A 50 -7.83 12.01 4.38
CA LYS A 50 -7.21 11.40 3.19
C LYS A 50 -6.21 10.31 3.56
N THR A 51 -5.29 10.59 4.50
CA THR A 51 -4.33 9.60 4.99
C THR A 51 -5.03 8.38 5.59
N LEU A 52 -6.12 8.60 6.35
CA LEU A 52 -6.92 7.52 6.90
C LEU A 52 -7.61 6.70 5.80
N ASN A 53 -8.12 7.36 4.75
CA ASN A 53 -8.70 6.66 3.59
C ASN A 53 -7.65 5.87 2.81
N MET A 54 -6.43 6.40 2.65
CA MET A 54 -5.33 5.66 2.02
C MET A 54 -4.92 4.44 2.87
N SER A 55 -4.86 4.59 4.20
CA SER A 55 -4.66 3.46 5.13
C SER A 55 -5.80 2.43 5.02
N MET A 56 -7.05 2.88 4.91
CA MET A 56 -8.21 2.00 4.70
C MET A 56 -8.10 1.19 3.39
N LEU A 57 -7.72 1.81 2.27
CA LEU A 57 -7.47 1.10 1.00
C LEU A 57 -6.33 0.09 1.15
N ASN A 58 -5.25 0.48 1.84
CA ASN A 58 -4.12 -0.39 2.14
C ASN A 58 -4.47 -1.52 3.13
N CYS A 59 -5.54 -1.42 3.92
CA CYS A 59 -6.07 -2.54 4.68
C CYS A 59 -7.03 -3.41 3.85
N PHE A 60 -7.63 -2.86 2.78
CA PHE A 60 -8.67 -3.55 2.03
C PHE A 60 -8.11 -4.44 0.92
N PHE A 61 -7.20 -3.94 0.08
CA PHE A 61 -6.76 -4.65 -1.12
C PHE A 61 -5.54 -5.59 -0.95
N PRO A 62 -4.46 -5.22 -0.24
CA PRO A 62 -3.21 -5.96 -0.28
C PRO A 62 -3.32 -7.39 0.28
N ASN A 63 -2.62 -8.37 -0.32
CA ASN A 63 -2.62 -9.77 0.13
C ASN A 63 -2.24 -9.98 1.59
N LYS A 64 -1.39 -9.13 2.16
CA LYS A 64 -1.04 -9.19 3.60
C LYS A 64 -2.23 -8.98 4.55
N TYR A 65 -3.38 -8.56 4.03
CA TYR A 65 -4.64 -8.41 4.77
C TYR A 65 -5.71 -9.45 4.37
N ALA A 66 -5.36 -10.54 3.68
CA ALA A 66 -6.32 -11.57 3.24
C ALA A 66 -7.27 -12.07 4.35
N ASP A 67 -6.75 -12.25 5.56
CA ASP A 67 -7.53 -12.75 6.70
C ASP A 67 -8.09 -11.63 7.60
N ARG A 68 -8.05 -10.38 7.14
CA ARG A 68 -8.40 -9.18 7.92
C ARG A 68 -9.77 -8.59 7.59
N GLY A 69 -10.69 -9.43 7.11
CA GLY A 69 -12.08 -9.05 6.92
C GLY A 69 -12.78 -8.57 8.20
N ASP A 70 -12.26 -8.92 9.38
CA ASP A 70 -12.71 -8.40 10.68
C ASP A 70 -12.69 -6.87 10.75
N LEU A 71 -11.72 -6.22 10.12
CA LEU A 71 -11.58 -4.76 10.10
C LEU A 71 -12.80 -4.06 9.48
N PHE A 72 -13.46 -4.72 8.53
CA PHE A 72 -14.56 -4.16 7.75
C PHE A 72 -15.94 -4.59 8.23
N LYS A 73 -16.03 -5.55 9.17
CA LYS A 73 -17.32 -6.01 9.71
C LYS A 73 -18.13 -4.84 10.29
N GLY A 74 -19.39 -4.76 9.88
CA GLY A 74 -20.33 -3.71 10.28
C GLY A 74 -20.14 -2.36 9.58
N LEU A 75 -19.24 -2.28 8.58
CA LEU A 75 -19.09 -1.10 7.71
C LEU A 75 -19.84 -1.30 6.39
N ASP A 76 -20.12 -0.20 5.69
CA ASP A 76 -20.92 -0.16 4.47
C ASP A 76 -20.38 -1.07 3.36
N ILE A 77 -19.06 -1.08 3.13
CA ILE A 77 -18.44 -1.93 2.11
C ILE A 77 -18.67 -3.43 2.36
N TRP A 78 -18.83 -3.82 3.63
CA TRP A 78 -18.93 -5.22 4.03
C TRP A 78 -20.33 -5.81 3.86
N LYS A 79 -21.31 -4.97 3.53
CA LYS A 79 -22.68 -5.39 3.22
C LYS A 79 -22.75 -6.13 1.89
N ASP A 80 -21.85 -5.83 0.95
CA ASP A 80 -21.81 -6.42 -0.39
C ASP A 80 -20.86 -7.63 -0.44
N SER A 81 -21.38 -8.79 -0.88
CA SER A 81 -20.60 -10.03 -0.97
C SER A 81 -19.49 -10.00 -2.01
N GLY A 82 -19.65 -9.25 -3.10
CA GLY A 82 -18.64 -9.13 -4.14
C GLY A 82 -17.38 -8.45 -3.61
N TYR A 83 -17.55 -7.38 -2.83
CA TYR A 83 -16.43 -6.69 -2.19
C TYR A 83 -15.73 -7.54 -1.12
N ARG A 84 -16.46 -8.42 -0.43
CA ARG A 84 -15.84 -9.38 0.50
C ARG A 84 -14.92 -10.37 -0.20
N GLN A 85 -15.26 -10.80 -1.42
CA GLN A 85 -14.45 -11.78 -2.17
C GLN A 85 -13.12 -11.19 -2.67
N ILE A 86 -13.06 -9.89 -2.89
CA ILE A 86 -11.85 -9.23 -3.41
C ILE A 86 -10.96 -8.64 -2.32
N GLN A 87 -11.45 -8.56 -1.08
CA GLN A 87 -10.69 -8.05 0.06
C GLN A 87 -9.43 -8.91 0.29
N GLY A 88 -8.27 -8.24 0.34
CA GLY A 88 -6.98 -8.85 0.62
C GLY A 88 -6.52 -9.82 -0.47
N THR A 89 -6.96 -9.62 -1.72
CA THR A 89 -6.64 -10.55 -2.81
C THR A 89 -5.68 -10.00 -3.85
N TYR A 90 -5.28 -8.72 -3.76
CA TYR A 90 -4.42 -8.07 -4.76
C TYR A 90 -3.02 -7.79 -4.22
N PRO A 91 -1.97 -7.94 -5.04
CA PRO A 91 -0.68 -7.39 -4.71
C PRO A 91 -0.73 -5.87 -4.87
N VAL A 92 -0.39 -5.12 -3.83
CA VAL A 92 -0.52 -3.66 -3.83
C VAL A 92 0.75 -3.02 -3.32
N LEU A 93 1.32 -2.13 -4.11
CA LEU A 93 2.42 -1.28 -3.72
C LEU A 93 1.89 -0.04 -3.00
N TYR A 94 2.30 0.16 -1.75
CA TYR A 94 1.97 1.36 -0.99
C TYR A 94 3.24 2.15 -0.70
N LEU A 95 3.40 3.32 -1.32
CA LEU A 95 4.58 4.15 -1.18
C LEU A 95 4.21 5.53 -0.65
N SER A 96 4.91 5.98 0.40
CA SER A 96 4.72 7.30 1.00
C SER A 96 6.02 8.10 0.98
N PHE A 97 5.94 9.30 0.39
CA PHE A 97 7.03 10.27 0.38
C PHE A 97 6.93 11.31 1.51
N ALA A 98 6.03 11.13 2.48
CA ALA A 98 5.83 12.10 3.56
C ALA A 98 7.09 12.30 4.45
N SER A 99 8.00 11.33 4.46
CA SER A 99 9.29 11.39 5.16
C SER A 99 10.43 11.96 4.31
N VAL A 100 10.20 12.22 3.02
CA VAL A 100 11.19 12.88 2.15
C VAL A 100 11.16 14.38 2.45
N LYS A 101 12.15 14.85 3.21
CA LYS A 101 12.21 16.22 3.77
C LYS A 101 13.54 16.94 3.50
N ALA A 102 14.38 16.36 2.65
CA ALA A 102 15.63 17.00 2.23
C ALA A 102 15.35 18.38 1.60
N ASP A 103 16.25 19.32 1.85
CA ASP A 103 16.26 20.67 1.31
C ASP A 103 17.06 20.80 0.00
N ASN A 104 17.77 19.73 -0.39
CA ASN A 104 18.57 19.65 -1.60
C ASN A 104 18.23 18.39 -2.41
N VAL A 105 18.44 18.48 -3.73
CA VAL A 105 18.07 17.43 -4.69
C VAL A 105 18.83 16.13 -4.45
N SER A 106 20.11 16.20 -4.05
CA SER A 106 20.94 15.01 -3.84
C SER A 106 20.39 14.14 -2.71
N ASP A 107 20.12 14.76 -1.55
CA ASP A 107 19.58 14.04 -0.40
C ASP A 107 18.12 13.62 -0.61
N ALA A 108 17.34 14.41 -1.36
CA ALA A 108 15.98 14.03 -1.73
C ALA A 108 15.97 12.75 -2.57
N LYS A 109 16.88 12.63 -3.55
CA LYS A 109 17.05 11.40 -4.34
C LYS A 109 17.43 10.21 -3.46
N LYS A 110 18.39 10.38 -2.55
CA LYS A 110 18.78 9.32 -1.60
C LYS A 110 17.60 8.88 -0.72
N GLN A 111 16.79 9.82 -0.25
CA GLN A 111 15.61 9.51 0.56
C GLN A 111 14.54 8.77 -0.25
N VAL A 112 14.31 9.14 -1.52
CA VAL A 112 13.40 8.41 -2.42
C VAL A 112 13.89 6.99 -2.68
N LYS A 113 15.18 6.81 -3.01
CA LYS A 113 15.80 5.49 -3.19
C LYS A 113 15.67 4.62 -1.94
N SER A 114 15.90 5.21 -0.77
CA SER A 114 15.65 4.53 0.51
C SER A 114 14.19 4.09 0.68
N ARG A 115 13.21 4.88 0.23
CA ARG A 115 11.78 4.46 0.27
C ARG A 115 11.51 3.31 -0.69
N ILE A 116 12.14 3.29 -1.86
CA ILE A 116 12.04 2.17 -2.82
C ILE A 116 12.62 0.90 -2.18
N VAL A 117 13.81 0.97 -1.56
CA VAL A 117 14.37 -0.23 -0.93
C VAL A 117 13.53 -0.71 0.25
N SER A 118 12.97 0.20 1.07
CA SER A 118 12.01 -0.22 2.09
C SER A 118 10.78 -0.91 1.51
N LEU A 119 10.29 -0.47 0.35
CA LEU A 119 9.21 -1.17 -0.34
C LEU A 119 9.65 -2.57 -0.77
N TYR A 120 10.85 -2.74 -1.30
CA TYR A 120 11.39 -4.08 -1.60
C TYR A 120 11.55 -4.95 -0.34
N GLN A 121 11.89 -4.38 0.81
CA GLN A 121 11.94 -5.13 2.06
C GLN A 121 10.55 -5.66 2.47
N ASP A 122 9.49 -4.86 2.28
CA ASP A 122 8.11 -5.29 2.56
C ASP A 122 7.67 -6.50 1.70
N PHE A 123 8.34 -6.75 0.59
CA PHE A 123 8.07 -7.83 -0.37
C PHE A 123 9.18 -8.89 -0.43
N GLU A 124 10.09 -8.92 0.56
CA GLU A 124 11.26 -9.82 0.55
C GLU A 124 10.90 -11.31 0.44
N TYR A 125 9.72 -11.71 0.93
CA TYR A 125 9.18 -13.07 0.77
C TYR A 125 9.05 -13.53 -0.70
N LEU A 126 9.04 -12.62 -1.67
CA LEU A 126 9.06 -12.97 -3.09
C LEU A 126 10.33 -13.72 -3.48
N LEU A 127 11.44 -13.55 -2.77
CA LEU A 127 12.69 -14.28 -3.02
C LEU A 127 12.54 -15.79 -2.78
N GLU A 128 11.57 -16.20 -1.97
CA GLU A 128 11.24 -17.60 -1.70
C GLU A 128 10.23 -18.17 -2.71
N ASN A 129 9.62 -17.33 -3.55
CA ASN A 129 8.61 -17.76 -4.50
C ASN A 129 9.24 -18.49 -5.70
N GLU A 130 8.77 -19.72 -5.96
CA GLU A 130 9.27 -20.58 -7.03
C GLU A 130 8.95 -20.07 -8.44
N LYS A 131 7.95 -19.19 -8.59
CA LYS A 131 7.56 -18.61 -9.88
C LYS A 131 8.50 -17.51 -10.35
N LEU A 132 9.32 -16.95 -9.45
CA LEU A 132 10.34 -15.97 -9.82
C LEU A 132 11.58 -16.68 -10.37
N MET A 133 12.07 -16.20 -11.51
CA MET A 133 13.32 -16.69 -12.09
C MET A 133 14.52 -16.29 -11.21
N GLU A 134 15.58 -17.09 -11.23
CA GLU A 134 16.80 -16.76 -10.46
C GLU A 134 17.43 -15.42 -10.87
N SER A 135 17.35 -15.05 -12.15
CA SER A 135 17.78 -13.74 -12.62
C SER A 135 16.98 -12.59 -12.01
N GLU A 136 15.67 -12.76 -11.81
CA GLU A 136 14.80 -11.79 -11.14
C GLU A 136 15.15 -11.67 -9.67
N LYS A 137 15.36 -12.80 -8.98
CA LYS A 137 15.80 -12.81 -7.58
C LYS A 137 17.17 -12.16 -7.41
N MET A 138 18.09 -12.35 -8.36
CA MET A 138 19.39 -11.67 -8.36
C MET A 138 19.23 -10.15 -8.51
N ALA A 139 18.41 -9.69 -9.47
CA ALA A 139 18.12 -8.27 -9.65
C ALA A 139 17.41 -7.64 -8.43
N TYR A 140 16.51 -8.39 -7.79
CA TYR A 140 15.85 -7.99 -6.56
C TYR A 140 16.86 -7.79 -5.42
N ARG A 141 17.76 -8.75 -5.22
CA ARG A 141 18.81 -8.65 -4.19
C ARG A 141 19.75 -7.47 -4.44
N HIS A 142 20.07 -7.18 -5.70
CA HIS A 142 20.86 -6.00 -6.06
C HIS A 142 20.22 -4.70 -5.55
N ILE A 143 18.91 -4.55 -5.71
CA ILE A 143 18.16 -3.39 -5.19
C ILE A 143 18.22 -3.32 -3.66
N LEU A 144 18.10 -4.45 -2.96
CA LEU A 144 18.21 -4.50 -1.50
C LEU A 144 19.61 -4.10 -1.00
N THR A 145 20.66 -4.46 -1.72
CA THR A 145 22.04 -4.20 -1.32
C THR A 145 22.50 -2.76 -1.59
N GLU A 146 21.88 -2.05 -2.53
CA GLU A 146 22.35 -0.74 -3.01
C GLU A 146 21.54 0.46 -2.48
N MET A 147 21.09 0.42 -1.22
CA MET A 147 20.18 1.46 -0.65
C MET A 147 20.52 2.92 -0.96
N ALA A 148 21.77 3.33 -0.79
CA ALA A 148 22.21 4.71 -0.98
C ALA A 148 22.93 4.95 -2.31
N GLU A 149 23.43 3.88 -2.94
CA GLU A 149 24.32 3.92 -4.12
C GLU A 149 23.62 3.50 -5.41
N MET A 150 22.39 2.99 -5.33
CA MET A 150 21.56 2.65 -6.50
C MET A 150 21.54 3.83 -7.46
N ASP A 151 21.84 3.59 -8.73
CA ASP A 151 21.84 4.64 -9.74
C ASP A 151 20.41 5.13 -10.07
N ASP A 152 20.30 6.29 -10.71
CA ASP A 152 19.01 6.91 -11.00
C ASP A 152 18.18 6.12 -12.02
N ILE A 153 18.81 5.39 -12.95
CA ILE A 153 18.12 4.59 -13.97
C ILE A 153 17.48 3.38 -13.30
N THR A 154 18.25 2.65 -12.49
CA THR A 154 17.74 1.53 -11.69
C THR A 154 16.61 1.96 -10.77
N ALA A 155 16.73 3.13 -10.12
CA ALA A 155 15.67 3.67 -9.28
C ALA A 155 14.36 3.92 -10.06
N CYS A 156 14.45 4.49 -11.27
CA CYS A 156 13.27 4.74 -12.12
C CYS A 156 12.55 3.45 -12.53
N ASP A 157 13.28 2.39 -12.86
CA ASP A 157 12.70 1.14 -13.35
C ASP A 157 12.30 0.17 -12.22
N SER A 158 12.86 0.33 -11.02
CA SER A 158 12.64 -0.57 -9.88
C SER A 158 11.16 -0.87 -9.59
N LEU A 159 10.29 0.14 -9.55
CA LEU A 159 8.87 -0.09 -9.27
C LEU A 159 8.20 -0.93 -10.37
N ASN A 160 8.61 -0.76 -11.64
CA ASN A 160 8.10 -1.59 -12.73
C ASN A 160 8.57 -3.04 -12.61
N TYR A 161 9.82 -3.25 -12.18
CA TYR A 161 10.34 -4.59 -11.90
C TYR A 161 9.55 -5.25 -10.77
N LEU A 162 9.33 -4.55 -9.66
CA LEU A 162 8.55 -5.08 -8.55
C LEU A 162 7.12 -5.42 -8.94
N CYS A 163 6.46 -4.59 -9.76
CA CYS A 163 5.14 -4.91 -10.32
C CYS A 163 5.16 -6.22 -11.12
N ARG A 164 6.16 -6.43 -11.99
CA ARG A 164 6.29 -7.69 -12.77
C ARG A 164 6.51 -8.90 -11.88
N TYR A 165 7.36 -8.77 -10.86
CA TYR A 165 7.61 -9.86 -9.91
C TYR A 165 6.34 -10.24 -9.14
N LEU A 166 5.54 -9.25 -8.77
CA LEU A 166 4.23 -9.49 -8.14
C LEU A 166 3.23 -10.13 -9.11
N GLU A 167 3.20 -9.70 -10.37
CA GLU A 167 2.37 -10.33 -11.40
C GLU A 167 2.75 -11.81 -11.60
N HIS A 168 4.04 -12.14 -11.67
CA HIS A 168 4.52 -13.52 -11.76
C HIS A 168 4.14 -14.35 -10.52
N ALA A 169 4.34 -13.79 -9.32
CA ALA A 169 4.08 -14.49 -8.06
C ALA A 169 2.59 -14.77 -7.83
N TYR A 170 1.73 -13.78 -8.12
CA TYR A 170 0.31 -13.81 -7.78
C TYR A 170 -0.63 -14.08 -8.96
N GLU A 171 -0.12 -14.10 -10.19
CA GLU A 171 -0.90 -14.27 -11.43
C GLU A 171 -2.06 -13.27 -11.55
N LYS A 172 -1.84 -12.05 -11.03
CA LYS A 172 -2.79 -10.95 -11.02
C LYS A 172 -2.13 -9.68 -11.51
N LYS A 173 -2.86 -8.97 -12.38
CA LYS A 173 -2.53 -7.62 -12.84
C LYS A 173 -3.15 -6.56 -11.92
#